data_AF-A0A8T5LAF3-F1
#
_entry.id   AF-A0A8T5LAF3-F1
#
_cell.length_a   1.000
_cell.length_b   1.000
_cell.length_c   1.000
_cell.angle_alpha   90.00
_cell.angle_beta   90.00
_cell.angle_gamma   90.00
#
_symmetry.space_group_name_H-M   'P 1'
#
loop_
_entity.id
_entity.type
_entity.pdbx_description
1 polymer ?
#
loop_
_entity_poly.entity_id
_entity_poly.type
_entity_poly.pdbx_seq_one_letter_code
_entity_poly.pdbx_strand_id
1 'polypeptide(L)' 'MVNIKVVLLSLVALGFIALTFLVDWLFILGAVLIWFYNQKELGRKR' A
#
# COMPACT_ATOMS: atom_id res chain seq x y z
N MET A 1 -7.54 -17.03 5.35
CA MET A 1 -7.85 -16.05 6.42
C MET A 1 -7.39 -14.67 5.97
N VAL A 2 -8.32 -13.70 5.91
CA VAL A 2 -8.00 -12.31 5.53
C VAL A 2 -6.94 -11.77 6.50
N ASN A 3 -5.82 -11.28 5.97
CA ASN A 3 -4.84 -10.59 6.80
C ASN A 3 -5.29 -9.14 6.96
N ILE A 4 -5.91 -8.83 8.11
CA ILE A 4 -6.43 -7.48 8.42
C ILE A 4 -5.34 -6.41 8.26
N LYS A 5 -4.06 -6.75 8.54
CA LYS A 5 -2.94 -5.83 8.33
C LYS A 5 -2.78 -5.42 6.86
N VAL A 6 -2.90 -6.38 5.94
CA VAL A 6 -2.79 -6.12 4.50
C VAL A 6 -3.96 -5.26 4.02
N VAL A 7 -5.16 -5.48 4.55
CA VAL A 7 -6.35 -4.68 4.20
C VAL A 7 -6.16 -3.22 4.62
N LEU A 8 -5.74 -2.98 5.87
CA LEU A 8 -5.50 -1.63 6.37
C LEU A 8 -4.39 -0.92 5.59
N LEU A 9 -3.27 -1.59 5.35
CA LEU A 9 -2.18 -1.04 4.54
C LEU A 9 -2.63 -0.74 3.10
N SER A 10 -3.46 -1.59 2.50
CA SER A 10 -3.98 -1.35 1.15
C SER A 10 -4.88 -0.12 1.07
N LEU A 11 -5.69 0.14 2.12
CA LEU A 11 -6.48 1.37 2.21
C LEU A 11 -5.59 2.62 2.31
N VAL A 12 -4.49 2.55 3.06
CA VAL A 12 -3.52 3.65 3.15
C VAL A 12 -2.81 3.87 1.80
N ALA A 13 -2.46 2.79 1.09
CA ALA A 13 -1.85 2.89 -0.25
C ALA A 13 -2.78 3.59 -1.26
N LEU A 14 -4.10 3.32 -1.19
CA LEU A 14 -5.08 4.04 -2.00
C LEU A 14 -5.12 5.55 -1.68
N GLY A 15 -4.94 5.91 -0.40
CA GLY A 15 -4.78 7.31 0.01
C GLY A 15 -3.55 7.97 -0.63
N PHE A 16 -2.40 7.30 -0.64
CA PHE A 16 -1.20 7.80 -1.33
C PHE A 16 -1.39 7.95 -2.83
N ILE A 17 -2.10 7.01 -3.46
CA ILE A 17 -2.45 7.11 -4.89
C ILE A 17 -3.32 8.34 -5.13
N ALA A 18 -4.34 8.58 -4.30
CA ALA A 18 -5.16 9.79 -4.41
C ALA A 18 -4.34 11.08 -4.23
N LEU A 19 -3.44 11.12 -3.23
CA LEU A 19 -2.52 12.24 -3.01
C LEU A 19 -1.56 12.46 -4.19
N THR A 20 -1.25 11.41 -4.95
CA THR A 20 -0.42 11.51 -6.16
C THR A 20 -1.07 12.40 -7.22
N PHE A 21 -2.39 12.29 -7.37
CA PHE A 21 -3.15 13.10 -8.34
C PHE A 21 -3.55 14.47 -7.79
N LEU A 22 -3.74 14.58 -6.47
CA LEU A 22 -4.25 15.80 -5.83
C LEU A 22 -3.16 16.76 -5.35
N VAL A 23 -1.96 16.25 -5.05
CA VAL A 23 -0.89 17.04 -4.40
C VAL A 23 0.39 17.03 -5.24
N ASP A 24 1.05 15.88 -5.36
CA ASP A 24 2.32 15.77 -6.09
C ASP A 24 2.61 14.31 -6.51
N TRP A 25 3.24 14.13 -7.67
CA TRP A 25 3.58 12.81 -8.20
C TRP A 25 4.52 12.01 -7.27
N LEU A 26 5.29 12.67 -6.39
CA LEU A 26 6.18 12.02 -5.42
C LEU A 26 5.44 11.10 -4.43
N PHE A 27 4.15 11.35 -4.16
CA PHE A 27 3.33 10.52 -3.27
C PHE A 27 3.17 9.06 -3.76
N ILE A 28 3.40 8.80 -5.05
CA ILE A 28 3.39 7.44 -5.61
C ILE A 28 4.41 6.53 -4.90
N LEU A 29 5.53 7.08 -4.43
CA LEU A 29 6.56 6.31 -3.72
C LEU A 29 6.02 5.69 -2.44
N GLY A 30 5.16 6.40 -1.71
CA GLY A 30 4.49 5.88 -0.52
C GLY A 30 3.61 4.67 -0.83
N ALA A 31 2.84 4.74 -1.92
CA ALA A 31 2.01 3.63 -2.38
C ALA A 31 2.86 2.41 -2.78
N VAL A 32 3.97 2.62 -3.48
CA VAL A 32 4.90 1.55 -3.90
C VAL A 32 5.56 0.87 -2.71
N LEU A 33 6.01 1.63 -1.70
CA LEU A 33 6.60 1.07 -0.47
C LEU A 33 5.60 0.20 0.29
N ILE A 34 4.35 0.67 0.44
CA ILE A 34 3.30 -0.09 1.11
C ILE A 34 2.97 -1.37 0.32
N TRP A 35 2.90 -1.28 -1.00
CA TRP A 35 2.69 -2.43 -1.86
C TRP A 35 3.80 -3.47 -1.68
N PHE A 36 5.07 -3.05 -1.67
CA PHE A 36 6.21 -3.94 -1.44
C PHE A 36 6.14 -4.65 -0.08
N TYR A 37 5.77 -3.92 0.98
CA TYR A 37 5.58 -4.52 2.31
C TYR A 37 4.41 -5.53 2.33
N ASN A 38 3.30 -5.20 1.68
CA ASN A 38 2.15 -6.10 1.57
C ASN A 38 2.48 -7.38 0.79
N GLN A 39 3.31 -7.30 -0.27
CA GLN A 39 3.80 -8.48 -0.98
C GLN A 39 4.63 -9.39 -0.07
N LYS A 40 5.48 -8.83 0.79
CA LYS A 40 6.23 -9.60 1.79
C LYS A 40 5.32 -10.28 2.81
N GLU A 41 4.31 -9.58 3.28
CA GLU A 41 3.36 -10.10 4.28
C GLU A 41 2.42 -11.18 3.69
N LEU A 42 2.04 -11.06 2.41
CA LEU A 42 1.29 -12.07 1.68
C LEU A 42 2.15 -13.27 1.30
N GLY A 43 3.38 -13.04 0.84
CA GLY A 43 4.33 -14.07 0.43
C GLY A 43 4.85 -14.94 1.57
N ARG A 44 4.88 -14.41 2.81
CA ARG A 44 5.20 -15.19 4.03
C ARG A 44 4.16 -16.23 4.43
N LYS A 45 2.97 -16.21 3.83
CA LYS A 45 1.91 -17.19 4.09
C LYS A 45 1.90 -18.37 3.11
N ARG A 46 2.99 -18.57 2.36
CA ARG A 46 3.19 -19.79 1.56
C ARG A 46 3.89 -20.86 2.37
#